data_AF-A0A1B9PQP0-F1
#
_entry.id   AF-A0A1B9PQP0-F1
#
_cell.length_a   1.000
_cell.length_b   1.000
_cell.length_c   1.000
_cell.angle_alpha   90.00
_cell.angle_beta   90.00
_cell.angle_gamma   90.00
#
_symmetry.space_group_name_H-M   'P 1'
#
loop_
_entity.id
_entity.type
_entity.pdbx_description
1 polymer ?
#
loop_
_entity_poly.entity_id
_entity_poly.type
_entity_poly.pdbx_seq_one_letter_code
_entity_poly.pdbx_strand_id
1 'polypeptide(L)'
;MRFLSSLFIILALSVSAYGVAATYDPTSEVKNTLTVTLPKQDLELNYSQPIRLSQVAVDANTHADFYNLGVVLGDKNKQKNSEDRRNEVINSLSSLSRETSLFSSKNKYAKSATQLSLQLEKTSFVTRVFAPFDADLLRINDKANPLLSGNYQLFLGARPIGVSFFGAINSEKSLELPLIEHAIIDDYLENLPLSSVADTSIIYVIQPNGEVQHTEFSVWQNKPVYLAPGAIVFVPFADLPADYSSLNDSIVQLLRNKAF
;
A
#
# COMPACT_ATOMS: atom_id res chain seq x y z
N MET A 1 -66.63 -75.67 -35.59
CA MET A 1 -66.61 -76.49 -34.36
C MET A 1 -65.43 -76.03 -33.52
N ARG A 2 -65.69 -75.52 -32.29
CA ARG A 2 -64.82 -75.56 -31.09
C ARG A 2 -63.48 -74.78 -31.19
N PHE A 3 -63.04 -73.92 -30.27
CA PHE A 3 -63.29 -73.70 -28.85
C PHE A 3 -63.03 -72.22 -28.49
N LEU A 4 -63.73 -71.76 -27.45
CA LEU A 4 -63.49 -70.55 -26.68
C LEU A 4 -62.04 -70.46 -26.17
N SER A 5 -61.49 -69.24 -26.09
CA SER A 5 -60.82 -68.83 -24.86
C SER A 5 -61.15 -67.37 -24.55
N SER A 6 -61.68 -67.17 -23.35
CA SER A 6 -61.93 -65.90 -22.70
C SER A 6 -60.79 -65.72 -21.70
N LEU A 7 -60.08 -64.60 -21.73
CA LEU A 7 -59.19 -64.21 -20.64
C LEU A 7 -59.52 -62.77 -20.23
N PHE A 8 -60.13 -62.68 -19.05
CA PHE A 8 -60.36 -61.45 -18.30
C PHE A 8 -59.01 -60.81 -17.96
N ILE A 9 -58.80 -59.56 -18.38
CA ILE A 9 -57.72 -58.71 -17.85
C ILE A 9 -58.38 -57.73 -16.87
N ILE A 10 -58.10 -57.95 -15.58
CA ILE A 10 -58.48 -57.05 -14.50
C ILE A 10 -57.53 -55.85 -14.53
N LEU A 11 -58.11 -54.67 -14.68
CA LEU A 11 -57.46 -53.37 -14.68
C LEU A 11 -57.02 -53.01 -13.25
N ALA A 12 -55.73 -53.04 -12.95
CA ALA A 12 -55.17 -52.47 -11.73
C ALA A 12 -54.65 -51.05 -12.04
N LEU A 13 -55.36 -50.03 -11.55
CA LEU A 13 -54.90 -48.64 -11.56
C LEU A 13 -53.78 -48.49 -10.52
N SER A 14 -52.52 -48.44 -10.96
CA SER A 14 -51.41 -47.94 -10.14
C SER A 14 -51.33 -46.42 -10.29
N VAL A 15 -51.75 -45.69 -9.26
CA VAL A 15 -51.45 -44.26 -9.10
C VAL A 15 -49.99 -44.17 -8.65
N SER A 16 -49.07 -43.90 -9.57
CA SER A 16 -47.72 -43.47 -9.22
C SER A 16 -47.78 -41.99 -8.87
N ALA A 17 -47.64 -41.67 -7.58
CA ALA A 17 -47.34 -40.33 -7.13
C ALA A 17 -45.97 -39.93 -7.67
N TYR A 18 -45.93 -39.06 -8.68
CA TYR A 18 -44.70 -38.41 -9.11
C TYR A 18 -44.30 -37.43 -8.00
N GLY A 19 -43.35 -37.84 -7.17
CA GLY A 19 -42.60 -36.91 -6.34
C GLY A 19 -41.80 -36.00 -7.27
N VAL A 20 -42.19 -34.73 -7.36
CA VAL A 20 -41.36 -33.70 -7.95
C VAL A 20 -40.18 -33.51 -7.00
N ALA A 21 -39.05 -34.12 -7.33
CA ALA A 21 -37.78 -33.80 -6.68
C ALA A 21 -37.48 -32.34 -7.06
N ALA A 22 -37.79 -31.41 -6.15
CA ALA A 22 -37.25 -30.07 -6.20
C ALA A 22 -35.73 -30.21 -6.09
N THR A 23 -35.02 -30.05 -7.20
CA THR A 23 -33.58 -29.82 -7.20
C THR A 23 -33.37 -28.46 -6.56
N TYR A 24 -33.22 -28.47 -5.24
CA TYR A 24 -32.67 -27.35 -4.49
C TYR A 24 -31.19 -27.27 -4.88
N ASP A 25 -30.88 -26.41 -5.85
CA ASP A 25 -29.50 -26.02 -6.14
C ASP A 25 -29.04 -25.08 -5.01
N PRO A 26 -28.19 -25.53 -4.08
CA PRO A 26 -27.76 -24.68 -2.99
C PRO A 26 -26.77 -23.68 -3.58
N THR A 27 -27.24 -22.46 -3.83
CA THR A 27 -26.44 -21.24 -4.02
C THR A 27 -25.19 -21.45 -4.87
N SER A 28 -25.31 -21.25 -6.19
CA SER A 28 -24.16 -20.87 -7.01
C SER A 28 -23.55 -19.60 -6.39
N GLU A 29 -22.57 -19.79 -5.50
CA GLU A 29 -21.79 -18.75 -4.88
C GLU A 29 -21.16 -17.97 -6.04
N VAL A 30 -21.60 -16.74 -6.26
CA VAL A 30 -21.05 -15.89 -7.33
C VAL A 30 -19.59 -15.68 -6.96
N LYS A 31 -18.71 -16.47 -7.57
CA LYS A 31 -17.29 -16.41 -7.30
C LYS A 31 -16.76 -15.10 -7.85
N ASN A 32 -16.62 -14.11 -6.99
CA ASN A 32 -15.99 -12.84 -7.35
C ASN A 32 -14.56 -13.12 -7.80
N THR A 33 -14.19 -12.60 -8.97
CA THR A 33 -12.85 -12.76 -9.53
C THR A 33 -11.95 -11.57 -9.21
N LEU A 34 -12.55 -10.46 -8.79
CA LEU A 34 -11.87 -9.29 -8.24
C LEU A 34 -12.65 -8.75 -7.04
N THR A 35 -11.94 -8.54 -5.93
CA THR A 35 -12.44 -7.85 -4.75
C THR A 35 -11.48 -6.71 -4.41
N VAL A 36 -12.02 -5.50 -4.28
CA VAL A 36 -11.29 -4.30 -3.87
C VAL A 36 -11.88 -3.80 -2.55
N THR A 37 -11.17 -4.01 -1.46
CA THR A 37 -11.56 -3.50 -0.14
C THR A 37 -11.13 -2.04 0.00
N LEU A 38 -12.00 -1.18 0.50
CA LEU A 38 -11.74 0.22 0.85
C LEU A 38 -11.73 0.33 2.39
N PRO A 39 -10.58 0.11 3.07
CA PRO A 39 -10.57 -0.13 4.51
C PRO A 39 -11.06 1.06 5.34
N LYS A 40 -10.85 2.29 4.87
CA LYS A 40 -11.27 3.50 5.57
C LYS A 40 -12.77 3.78 5.47
N GLN A 41 -13.40 3.25 4.43
CA GLN A 41 -14.83 3.40 4.15
C GLN A 41 -15.64 2.18 4.63
N ASP A 42 -14.97 1.15 5.16
CA ASP A 42 -15.58 -0.14 5.53
C ASP A 42 -16.45 -0.73 4.40
N LEU A 43 -15.89 -0.71 3.18
CA LEU A 43 -16.60 -1.06 1.95
C LEU A 43 -15.80 -2.04 1.11
N GLU A 44 -16.49 -2.90 0.37
CA GLU A 44 -15.90 -3.77 -0.64
C GLU A 44 -16.59 -3.61 -1.99
N LEU A 45 -15.78 -3.41 -3.04
CA LEU A 45 -16.22 -3.47 -4.42
C LEU A 45 -15.94 -4.86 -4.97
N ASN A 46 -17.00 -5.56 -5.37
CA ASN A 46 -16.95 -6.95 -5.81
C ASN A 46 -17.33 -7.06 -7.28
N TYR A 47 -16.49 -7.74 -8.07
CA TYR A 47 -16.68 -7.88 -9.50
C TYR A 47 -16.64 -9.36 -9.92
N SER A 48 -17.57 -9.73 -10.79
CA SER A 48 -17.68 -11.10 -11.33
C SER A 48 -16.60 -11.43 -12.38
N GLN A 49 -15.97 -10.41 -12.96
CA GLN A 49 -14.87 -10.54 -13.93
C GLN A 49 -13.71 -9.62 -13.57
N PRO A 50 -12.49 -9.84 -14.11
CA PRO A 50 -11.40 -8.87 -14.01
C PRO A 50 -11.81 -7.49 -14.56
N ILE A 51 -11.48 -6.42 -13.84
CA ILE A 51 -11.87 -5.05 -14.18
C ILE A 51 -10.65 -4.14 -14.25
N ARG A 52 -10.68 -3.17 -15.17
CA ARG A 52 -9.63 -2.16 -15.36
C ARG A 52 -9.63 -1.15 -14.20
N LEU A 53 -8.44 -0.69 -13.80
CA LEU A 53 -8.27 0.30 -12.71
C LEU A 53 -9.14 1.55 -12.88
N SER A 54 -9.29 2.05 -14.11
CA SER A 54 -10.20 3.17 -14.46
C SER A 54 -11.64 2.97 -13.95
N GLN A 55 -12.20 1.78 -14.11
CA GLN A 55 -13.57 1.49 -13.66
C GLN A 55 -13.63 1.42 -12.14
N VAL A 56 -12.63 0.81 -11.49
CA VAL A 56 -12.52 0.80 -10.03
C VAL A 56 -12.44 2.24 -9.47
N ALA A 57 -11.72 3.14 -10.15
CA ALA A 57 -11.64 4.55 -9.76
C ALA A 57 -12.99 5.27 -9.86
N VAL A 58 -13.73 5.04 -10.95
CA VAL A 58 -15.09 5.58 -11.13
C VAL A 58 -16.03 5.08 -10.03
N ASP A 59 -16.04 3.77 -9.78
CA ASP A 59 -16.92 3.15 -8.79
C ASP A 59 -16.56 3.59 -7.36
N ALA A 60 -15.26 3.71 -7.05
CA ALA A 60 -14.79 4.25 -5.78
C ALA A 60 -15.23 5.71 -5.56
N ASN A 61 -15.20 6.54 -6.62
CA ASN A 61 -15.59 7.94 -6.54
C ASN A 61 -17.09 8.14 -6.27
N THR A 62 -17.94 7.11 -6.51
CA THR A 62 -19.35 7.17 -6.10
C THR A 62 -19.57 7.04 -4.59
N HIS A 63 -18.55 6.59 -3.85
CA HIS A 63 -18.64 6.32 -2.42
C HIS A 63 -17.88 7.34 -1.56
N ALA A 64 -16.80 7.93 -2.09
CA ALA A 64 -16.05 8.97 -1.41
C ALA A 64 -15.26 9.82 -2.41
N ASP A 65 -15.19 11.13 -2.14
CA ASP A 65 -14.22 12.01 -2.78
C ASP A 65 -12.81 11.73 -2.23
N PHE A 66 -11.80 11.78 -3.09
CA PHE A 66 -10.42 11.52 -2.70
C PHE A 66 -9.42 12.38 -3.46
N TYR A 67 -8.25 12.53 -2.84
CA TYR A 67 -7.11 13.17 -3.47
C TYR A 67 -6.36 12.18 -4.37
N ASN A 68 -6.52 12.28 -5.69
CA ASN A 68 -5.96 11.35 -6.68
C ASN A 68 -4.48 10.99 -6.45
N LEU A 69 -3.64 11.98 -6.12
CA LEU A 69 -2.20 11.74 -5.90
C LEU A 69 -1.92 10.90 -4.64
N GLY A 70 -2.79 11.00 -3.64
CA GLY A 70 -2.69 10.28 -2.37
C GLY A 70 -3.38 8.92 -2.36
N VAL A 71 -3.91 8.44 -3.48
CA VAL A 71 -4.52 7.11 -3.52
C VAL A 71 -3.44 6.04 -3.51
N VAL A 72 -3.64 5.01 -2.68
CA VAL A 72 -2.75 3.83 -2.62
C VAL A 72 -3.55 2.59 -2.98
N LEU A 73 -3.15 1.93 -4.08
CA LEU A 73 -3.64 0.61 -4.44
C LEU A 73 -2.63 -0.44 -3.96
N GLY A 74 -3.03 -1.25 -2.97
CA GLY A 74 -2.26 -2.38 -2.46
C GLY A 74 -2.73 -3.70 -3.07
N ASP A 75 -1.79 -4.49 -3.59
CA ASP A 75 -2.01 -5.84 -4.09
C ASP A 75 -1.94 -6.85 -2.93
N LYS A 76 -3.10 -7.26 -2.38
CA LYS A 76 -3.14 -8.22 -1.25
C LYS A 76 -2.55 -9.56 -1.64
N ASN A 77 -2.62 -9.93 -2.92
CA ASN A 77 -2.09 -11.21 -3.41
C ASN A 77 -0.55 -11.26 -3.28
N LYS A 78 0.12 -10.10 -3.18
CA LYS A 78 1.57 -9.99 -3.03
C LYS A 78 2.00 -9.37 -1.71
N GLN A 79 1.09 -9.23 -0.75
CA GLN A 79 1.34 -8.51 0.51
C GLN A 79 2.61 -8.96 1.24
N LYS A 80 2.94 -10.25 1.14
CA LYS A 80 4.17 -10.84 1.68
C LYS A 80 5.45 -10.10 1.28
N ASN A 81 5.52 -9.53 0.08
CA ASN A 81 6.69 -8.77 -0.39
C ASN A 81 6.95 -7.53 0.48
N SER A 82 5.90 -6.78 0.81
CA SER A 82 6.01 -5.61 1.68
C SER A 82 6.32 -5.99 3.13
N GLU A 83 5.77 -7.11 3.61
CA GLU A 83 6.06 -7.64 4.94
C GLU A 83 7.53 -8.06 5.07
N ASP A 84 8.06 -8.75 4.05
CA ASP A 84 9.45 -9.17 4.02
C ASP A 84 10.39 -7.98 3.97
N ARG A 85 10.11 -6.98 3.12
CA ARG A 85 10.93 -5.76 3.07
C ARG A 85 10.90 -4.98 4.37
N ARG A 86 9.72 -4.89 5.02
CA ARG A 86 9.59 -4.28 6.34
C ARG A 86 10.46 -5.00 7.36
N ASN A 87 10.38 -6.32 7.42
CA ASN A 87 11.13 -7.12 8.38
C ASN A 87 12.64 -7.02 8.13
N GLU A 88 13.09 -7.03 6.87
CA GLU A 88 14.48 -6.81 6.50
C GLU A 88 15.00 -5.45 7.02
N VAL A 89 14.26 -4.37 6.77
CA VAL A 89 14.62 -3.02 7.23
C VAL A 89 14.69 -2.96 8.77
N ILE A 90 13.68 -3.49 9.46
CA ILE A 90 13.65 -3.50 10.94
C ILE A 90 14.81 -4.33 11.51
N ASN A 91 15.13 -5.47 10.90
CA ASN A 91 16.26 -6.31 11.33
C ASN A 91 17.60 -5.60 11.12
N SER A 92 17.77 -4.89 10.01
CA SER A 92 18.95 -4.09 9.72
C SER A 92 19.11 -2.92 10.70
N LEU A 93 18.02 -2.22 11.03
CA LEU A 93 18.01 -1.16 12.05
C LEU A 93 18.32 -1.71 13.44
N SER A 94 17.75 -2.87 13.80
CA SER A 94 18.03 -3.55 15.06
C SER A 94 19.50 -3.94 15.18
N SER A 95 20.07 -4.50 14.10
CA SER A 95 21.50 -4.86 14.04
C SER A 95 22.39 -3.61 14.12
N LEU A 96 22.10 -2.57 13.33
CA LEU A 96 22.79 -1.28 13.38
C LEU A 96 22.72 -0.66 14.78
N SER A 97 21.61 -0.81 15.51
CA SER A 97 21.47 -0.26 16.86
C SER A 97 22.34 -0.93 17.92
N ARG A 98 22.77 -2.18 17.65
CA ARG A 98 23.55 -3.03 18.56
C ARG A 98 25.00 -3.18 18.12
N GLU A 99 25.34 -2.72 16.93
CA GLU A 99 26.68 -2.80 16.38
C GLU A 99 27.69 -2.11 17.28
N THR A 100 28.86 -2.72 17.44
CA THR A 100 29.98 -2.14 18.18
C THR A 100 31.21 -2.20 17.30
N SER A 101 32.01 -1.14 17.29
CA SER A 101 33.27 -1.11 16.53
C SER A 101 34.42 -1.66 17.38
N LEU A 102 35.42 -2.24 16.73
CA LEU A 102 36.69 -2.62 17.37
C LEU A 102 37.40 -1.41 18.03
N PHE A 103 37.13 -0.19 17.54
CA PHE A 103 37.80 1.03 17.98
C PHE A 103 36.92 1.93 18.88
N SER A 104 35.65 1.56 19.11
CA SER A 104 34.74 2.30 19.98
C SER A 104 33.65 1.40 20.54
N SER A 105 33.53 1.38 21.87
CA SER A 105 32.43 0.72 22.58
C SER A 105 31.11 1.49 22.49
N LYS A 106 31.13 2.74 22.02
CA LYS A 106 29.93 3.58 21.88
C LYS A 106 29.43 3.56 20.45
N ASN A 107 28.24 2.99 20.27
CA ASN A 107 27.50 3.04 19.00
C ASN A 107 26.76 4.38 18.87
N LYS A 108 27.16 5.21 17.91
CA LYS A 108 26.52 6.51 17.64
C LYS A 108 25.11 6.38 17.04
N TYR A 109 24.78 5.26 16.39
CA TYR A 109 23.49 5.01 15.74
C TYR A 109 22.45 4.40 16.67
N ALA A 110 22.86 3.80 17.81
CA ALA A 110 21.99 3.04 18.71
C ALA A 110 20.62 3.68 18.94
N LYS A 111 20.60 4.93 19.42
CA LYS A 111 19.36 5.66 19.70
C LYS A 111 18.54 5.91 18.43
N SER A 112 19.13 6.48 17.39
CA SER A 112 18.41 6.88 16.19
C SER A 112 17.89 5.69 15.39
N ALA A 113 18.63 4.58 15.35
CA ALA A 113 18.20 3.34 14.71
C ALA A 113 17.00 2.72 15.45
N THR A 114 17.03 2.66 16.78
CA THR A 114 15.88 2.22 17.58
C THR A 114 14.65 3.13 17.37
N GLN A 115 14.86 4.45 17.37
CA GLN A 115 13.79 5.41 17.14
C GLN A 115 13.16 5.27 15.76
N LEU A 116 13.96 5.12 14.71
CA LEU A 116 13.45 4.88 13.35
C LEU A 116 12.71 3.55 13.23
N SER A 117 13.18 2.48 13.87
CA SER A 117 12.41 1.22 13.94
C SER A 117 11.02 1.46 14.52
N LEU A 118 10.89 2.22 15.61
CA LEU A 118 9.61 2.55 16.22
C LEU A 118 8.71 3.44 15.34
N GLN A 119 9.30 4.35 14.55
CA GLN A 119 8.56 5.14 13.55
C GLN A 119 7.94 4.22 12.48
N LEU A 120 8.73 3.27 11.96
CA LEU A 120 8.30 2.33 10.91
C LEU A 120 7.33 1.26 11.45
N GLU A 121 7.51 0.78 12.68
CA GLU A 121 6.64 -0.24 13.26
C GLU A 121 5.18 0.22 13.43
N LYS A 122 4.99 1.52 13.70
CA LYS A 122 3.66 2.16 13.83
C LYS A 122 3.02 2.48 12.47
N THR A 123 3.70 2.15 11.38
CA THR A 123 3.27 2.45 10.01
C THR A 123 2.78 1.18 9.32
N SER A 124 1.64 1.29 8.64
CA SER A 124 1.13 0.20 7.78
C SER A 124 1.76 0.30 6.40
N PHE A 125 2.18 -0.84 5.85
CA PHE A 125 2.77 -0.95 4.53
C PHE A 125 2.03 -1.98 3.70
N VAL A 126 1.87 -1.70 2.40
CA VAL A 126 1.20 -2.58 1.44
C VAL A 126 2.08 -2.79 0.23
N THR A 127 1.89 -3.90 -0.48
CA THR A 127 2.57 -4.06 -1.78
C THR A 127 1.90 -3.16 -2.82
N ARG A 128 2.43 -1.95 -3.00
CA ARG A 128 1.81 -0.92 -3.82
C ARG A 128 1.90 -1.25 -5.31
N VAL A 129 0.78 -1.09 -6.00
CA VAL A 129 0.74 -1.00 -7.45
C VAL A 129 0.97 0.47 -7.82
N PHE A 130 2.12 0.76 -8.43
CA PHE A 130 2.46 2.11 -8.89
C PHE A 130 1.75 2.41 -10.19
N ALA A 131 0.49 2.85 -10.08
CA ALA A 131 -0.31 3.36 -11.17
C ALA A 131 -0.95 4.69 -10.72
N PRO A 132 -1.11 5.66 -11.64
CA PRO A 132 -1.86 6.87 -11.35
C PRO A 132 -3.33 6.52 -11.10
N PHE A 133 -3.99 7.28 -10.23
CA PHE A 133 -5.42 7.08 -9.91
C PHE A 133 -6.31 8.19 -10.47
N ASP A 134 -5.76 9.03 -11.35
CA ASP A 134 -6.54 10.03 -12.09
C ASP A 134 -7.37 9.34 -13.17
N ALA A 135 -8.70 9.45 -13.08
CA ALA A 135 -9.62 8.77 -13.97
C ALA A 135 -9.46 9.19 -15.44
N ASP A 136 -9.15 10.46 -15.71
CA ASP A 136 -8.95 10.95 -17.07
C ASP A 136 -7.65 10.39 -17.65
N LEU A 137 -6.57 10.40 -16.86
CA LEU A 137 -5.29 9.83 -17.27
C LEU A 137 -5.38 8.31 -17.51
N LEU A 138 -6.13 7.60 -16.67
CA LEU A 138 -6.40 6.17 -16.83
C LEU A 138 -7.20 5.84 -18.09
N ARG A 139 -8.05 6.76 -18.56
CA ARG A 139 -8.86 6.57 -19.77
C ARG A 139 -8.08 6.78 -21.06
N ILE A 140 -7.08 7.67 -21.05
CA ILE A 140 -6.31 8.02 -22.26
C ILE A 140 -4.99 7.24 -22.38
N ASN A 141 -4.53 6.58 -21.31
CA ASN A 141 -3.29 5.81 -21.30
C ASN A 141 -3.50 4.37 -20.82
N ASP A 142 -3.68 3.46 -21.77
CA ASP A 142 -3.89 2.03 -21.49
C ASP A 142 -2.78 1.38 -20.66
N LYS A 143 -1.54 1.86 -20.78
CA LYS A 143 -0.40 1.34 -19.98
C LYS A 143 -0.52 1.68 -18.50
N ALA A 144 -1.19 2.79 -18.18
CA ALA A 144 -1.45 3.21 -16.81
C ALA A 144 -2.69 2.55 -16.21
N ASN A 145 -3.49 1.83 -17.02
CA ASN A 145 -4.79 1.26 -16.66
C ASN A 145 -4.73 -0.28 -16.58
N PRO A 146 -4.08 -0.87 -15.56
CA PRO A 146 -3.94 -2.33 -15.46
C PRO A 146 -5.30 -3.01 -15.33
N LEU A 147 -5.39 -4.24 -15.87
CA LEU A 147 -6.50 -5.14 -15.61
C LEU A 147 -6.26 -5.84 -14.28
N LEU A 148 -7.19 -5.71 -13.33
CA LEU A 148 -7.07 -6.22 -11.98
C LEU A 148 -7.84 -7.53 -11.81
N SER A 149 -7.25 -8.47 -11.06
CA SER A 149 -7.88 -9.72 -10.64
C SER A 149 -7.34 -10.17 -9.28
N GLY A 150 -8.14 -10.91 -8.52
CA GLY A 150 -7.81 -11.30 -7.15
C GLY A 150 -8.19 -10.22 -6.13
N ASN A 151 -7.35 -10.03 -5.10
CA ASN A 151 -7.71 -9.20 -3.96
C ASN A 151 -6.82 -7.95 -3.86
N TYR A 152 -7.45 -6.78 -3.73
CA TYR A 152 -6.77 -5.49 -3.58
C TYR A 152 -7.32 -4.71 -2.39
N GLN A 153 -6.50 -3.78 -1.89
CA GLN A 153 -6.92 -2.75 -0.95
C GLN A 153 -6.73 -1.38 -1.60
N LEU A 154 -7.74 -0.54 -1.50
CA LEU A 154 -7.73 0.81 -2.01
C LEU A 154 -7.85 1.79 -0.84
N PHE A 155 -6.76 2.48 -0.54
CA PHE A 155 -6.74 3.49 0.52
C PHE A 155 -7.08 4.84 -0.10
N LEU A 156 -8.26 5.35 0.25
CA LEU A 156 -8.78 6.64 -0.18
C LEU A 156 -8.79 7.62 0.99
N GLY A 157 -8.54 8.89 0.71
CA GLY A 157 -8.59 9.93 1.72
C GLY A 157 -8.66 11.33 1.11
N ALA A 158 -9.12 12.27 1.94
CA ALA A 158 -9.07 13.69 1.62
C ALA A 158 -7.61 14.16 1.47
N ARG A 159 -7.44 15.28 0.76
CA ARG A 159 -6.14 15.94 0.59
C ARG A 159 -5.55 16.29 1.96
N PRO A 160 -4.38 15.76 2.35
CA PRO A 160 -3.74 16.13 3.61
C PRO A 160 -3.39 17.62 3.63
N ILE A 161 -3.29 18.20 4.83
CA ILE A 161 -2.88 19.61 5.04
C ILE A 161 -1.39 19.75 5.40
N GLY A 162 -0.65 18.65 5.40
CA GLY A 162 0.70 18.56 5.94
C GLY A 162 1.57 17.54 5.24
N VAL A 163 2.77 17.39 5.78
CA VAL A 163 3.81 16.46 5.35
C VAL A 163 4.34 15.70 6.56
N SER A 164 4.84 14.50 6.33
CA SER A 164 5.32 13.61 7.39
C SER A 164 6.83 13.42 7.31
N PHE A 165 7.51 13.42 8.45
CA PHE A 165 8.96 13.28 8.55
C PHE A 165 9.32 11.98 9.24
N PHE A 166 10.21 11.23 8.60
CA PHE A 166 10.79 9.98 9.09
C PHE A 166 12.31 10.07 9.07
N GLY A 167 12.96 9.14 9.78
CA GLY A 167 14.39 8.90 9.66
C GLY A 167 15.18 9.28 10.90
N ALA A 168 16.35 9.85 10.69
CA ALA A 168 17.33 10.22 11.71
C ALA A 168 16.93 11.46 12.53
N ILE A 169 15.69 11.49 13.03
CA ILE A 169 15.12 12.49 13.92
C ILE A 169 15.03 11.93 15.36
N ASN A 170 15.18 12.78 16.37
CA ASN A 170 15.10 12.44 17.79
C ASN A 170 13.64 12.20 18.24
N SER A 171 12.93 11.29 17.58
CA SER A 171 11.53 10.97 17.86
C SER A 171 11.24 9.48 17.60
N GLU A 172 10.43 8.85 18.45
CA GLU A 172 9.94 7.47 18.27
C GLU A 172 8.67 7.38 17.39
N LYS A 173 8.21 8.51 16.88
CA LYS A 173 7.06 8.65 15.97
C LYS A 173 7.47 9.53 14.80
N SER A 174 6.88 9.31 13.64
CA SER A 174 6.98 10.28 12.55
C SER A 174 6.44 11.64 13.04
N LEU A 175 7.01 12.72 12.50
CA LEU A 175 6.56 14.07 12.81
C LEU A 175 5.67 14.57 11.68
N GLU A 176 4.47 15.00 12.00
CA GLU A 176 3.58 15.65 11.05
C GLU A 176 3.75 17.15 11.18
N LEU A 177 4.09 17.84 10.09
CA LEU A 177 4.18 19.30 10.04
C LEU A 177 3.20 19.86 9.01
N PRO A 178 2.63 21.07 9.24
CA PRO A 178 1.82 21.73 8.23
C PRO A 178 2.59 21.95 6.94
N LEU A 179 1.91 21.84 5.80
CA LEU A 179 2.51 22.16 4.52
C LEU A 179 2.66 23.69 4.43
N ILE A 180 3.90 24.15 4.30
CA ILE A 180 4.24 25.53 4.02
C ILE A 180 4.22 25.72 2.50
N GLU A 181 3.43 26.67 2.02
CA GLU A 181 3.35 26.97 0.59
C GLU A 181 4.68 27.47 0.04
N HIS A 182 5.10 26.92 -1.10
CA HIS A 182 6.37 27.25 -1.78
C HIS A 182 7.64 26.98 -0.96
N ALA A 183 7.53 26.32 0.18
CA ALA A 183 8.69 25.95 0.97
C ALA A 183 9.57 24.94 0.24
N ILE A 184 10.87 25.10 0.47
CA ILE A 184 11.88 24.10 0.18
C ILE A 184 12.15 23.28 1.44
N ILE A 185 12.94 22.22 1.31
CA ILE A 185 13.23 21.30 2.43
C ILE A 185 13.87 22.05 3.61
N ASP A 186 14.71 23.03 3.32
CA ASP A 186 15.46 23.82 4.28
C ASP A 186 14.56 24.52 5.29
N ASP A 187 13.40 25.03 4.84
CA ASP A 187 12.40 25.70 5.70
C ASP A 187 11.89 24.78 6.82
N TYR A 188 11.95 23.46 6.61
CA TYR A 188 11.60 22.47 7.63
C TYR A 188 12.79 22.03 8.45
N LEU A 189 13.98 21.85 7.84
CA LEU A 189 15.17 21.30 8.51
C LEU A 189 15.58 22.12 9.73
N GLU A 190 15.43 23.45 9.69
CA GLU A 190 15.79 24.34 10.81
C GLU A 190 15.08 24.00 12.12
N ASN A 191 13.85 23.48 12.04
CA ASN A 191 13.00 23.22 13.18
C ASN A 191 12.85 21.72 13.51
N LEU A 192 13.46 20.84 12.70
CA LEU A 192 13.41 19.41 12.96
C LEU A 192 14.37 19.04 14.09
N PRO A 193 13.95 18.16 15.03
CA PRO A 193 14.83 17.65 16.07
C PRO A 193 15.79 16.60 15.50
N LEU A 194 16.70 16.99 14.61
CA LEU A 194 17.65 16.09 13.94
C LEU A 194 18.53 15.36 14.96
N SER A 195 18.80 14.09 14.71
CA SER A 195 19.77 13.33 15.49
C SER A 195 21.21 13.65 15.06
N SER A 196 22.19 13.36 15.92
CA SER A 196 23.61 13.63 15.63
C SER A 196 24.20 12.77 14.50
N VAL A 197 23.43 11.83 13.97
CA VAL A 197 23.80 10.95 12.84
C VAL A 197 22.91 11.18 11.62
N ALA A 198 22.16 12.29 11.59
CA ALA A 198 21.38 12.68 10.42
C ALA A 198 22.29 13.20 9.30
N ASP A 199 22.02 12.77 8.08
CA ASP A 199 22.56 13.39 6.89
C ASP A 199 21.61 14.50 6.42
N THR A 200 22.14 15.71 6.29
CA THR A 200 21.40 16.89 5.81
C THR A 200 21.84 17.32 4.41
N SER A 201 22.89 16.69 3.86
CA SER A 201 23.37 16.94 2.51
C SER A 201 22.48 16.29 1.44
N ILE A 202 21.80 15.20 1.81
CA ILE A 202 20.84 14.52 0.96
C ILE A 202 19.58 14.27 1.76
N ILE A 203 18.45 14.78 1.29
CA ILE A 203 17.14 14.55 1.87
C ILE A 203 16.24 13.93 0.81
N TYR A 204 15.57 12.84 1.16
CA TYR A 204 14.64 12.18 0.25
C TYR A 204 13.23 12.71 0.47
N VAL A 205 12.57 13.05 -0.63
CA VAL A 205 11.15 13.41 -0.69
C VAL A 205 10.42 12.32 -1.46
N ILE A 206 9.47 11.69 -0.80
CA ILE A 206 8.60 10.68 -1.38
C ILE A 206 7.24 11.32 -1.55
N GLN A 207 6.88 11.62 -2.79
CA GLN A 207 5.60 12.22 -3.13
C GLN A 207 4.45 11.24 -2.81
N PRO A 208 3.20 11.71 -2.66
CA PRO A 208 2.07 10.84 -2.31
C PRO A 208 1.85 9.67 -3.29
N ASN A 209 2.19 9.84 -4.57
CA ASN A 209 2.16 8.80 -5.60
C ASN A 209 3.31 7.77 -5.49
N GLY A 210 4.26 8.00 -4.57
CA GLY A 210 5.45 7.16 -4.36
C GLY A 210 6.62 7.44 -5.31
N GLU A 211 6.58 8.55 -6.05
CA GLU A 211 7.77 9.08 -6.72
C GLU A 211 8.80 9.55 -5.69
N VAL A 212 10.08 9.25 -5.93
CA VAL A 212 11.17 9.67 -5.05
C VAL A 212 11.97 10.75 -5.74
N GLN A 213 12.18 11.84 -5.02
CA GLN A 213 13.06 12.94 -5.37
C GLN A 213 14.05 13.10 -4.22
N HIS A 214 15.22 13.66 -4.47
CA HIS A 214 16.15 14.00 -3.40
C HIS A 214 16.78 15.35 -3.67
N THR A 215 17.08 16.05 -2.58
CA THR A 215 17.90 17.25 -2.65
C THR A 215 19.35 16.80 -2.78
N GLU A 216 20.03 17.14 -3.87
CA GLU A 216 21.48 17.11 -3.87
C GLU A 216 21.93 18.49 -3.41
N PHE A 217 22.34 18.63 -2.14
CA PHE A 217 22.93 19.89 -1.70
C PHE A 217 24.25 20.11 -2.45
N SER A 218 24.19 20.93 -3.48
CA SER A 218 25.35 21.55 -4.10
C SER A 218 25.09 23.04 -4.13
N VAL A 219 25.99 23.83 -3.54
CA VAL A 219 25.97 25.32 -3.54
C VAL A 219 25.81 25.90 -4.97
N TRP A 220 26.06 25.08 -5.99
CA TRP A 220 26.01 25.42 -7.42
C TRP A 220 24.77 24.91 -8.18
N GLN A 221 23.94 24.03 -7.60
CA GLN A 221 22.74 23.47 -8.24
C GLN A 221 21.51 23.65 -7.34
N ASN A 222 20.89 24.83 -7.40
CA ASN A 222 19.58 25.08 -6.79
C ASN A 222 18.46 24.48 -7.66
N LYS A 223 18.26 23.15 -7.58
CA LYS A 223 17.00 22.54 -8.00
C LYS A 223 16.12 22.34 -6.76
N PRO A 224 15.20 23.26 -6.46
CA PRO A 224 14.31 23.09 -5.32
C PRO A 224 13.45 21.84 -5.52
N VAL A 225 13.35 21.03 -4.46
CA VAL A 225 12.38 19.93 -4.40
C VAL A 225 11.18 20.43 -3.62
N TYR A 226 10.00 20.41 -4.25
CA TYR A 226 8.76 20.88 -3.63
C TYR A 226 7.99 19.72 -3.00
N LEU A 227 7.30 19.99 -1.91
CA LEU A 227 6.49 19.00 -1.22
C LEU A 227 5.03 19.09 -1.67
N ALA A 228 4.47 18.00 -2.18
CA ALA A 228 3.02 17.88 -2.32
C ALA A 228 2.38 17.60 -0.93
N PRO A 229 1.11 18.00 -0.72
CA PRO A 229 0.40 17.62 0.50
C PRO A 229 0.33 16.09 0.65
N GLY A 230 0.72 15.59 1.82
CA GLY A 230 0.86 14.17 2.11
C GLY A 230 2.21 13.57 1.73
N ALA A 231 3.17 14.36 1.26
CA ALA A 231 4.52 13.88 1.00
C ALA A 231 5.20 13.39 2.29
N ILE A 232 6.09 12.42 2.12
CA ILE A 232 6.96 11.91 3.18
C ILE A 232 8.36 12.49 2.92
N VAL A 233 8.95 13.08 3.95
CA VAL A 233 10.36 13.49 3.94
C VAL A 233 11.14 12.50 4.80
N PHE A 234 12.15 11.88 4.22
CA PHE A 234 13.04 10.95 4.90
C PHE A 234 14.42 11.58 5.09
N VAL A 235 14.81 11.73 6.36
CA VAL A 235 16.14 12.19 6.78
C VAL A 235 17.05 10.96 6.95
N PRO A 236 18.03 10.74 6.06
CA PRO A 236 18.85 9.53 6.09
C PRO A 236 19.88 9.55 7.23
N PHE A 237 20.47 8.39 7.49
CA PHE A 237 21.66 8.30 8.33
C PHE A 237 22.92 8.71 7.54
N ALA A 238 23.77 9.52 8.15
CA ALA A 238 25.10 9.86 7.64
C ALA A 238 26.12 8.75 7.95
N ASP A 239 27.11 8.60 7.06
CA ASP A 239 28.31 7.77 7.24
C ASP A 239 28.03 6.32 7.67
N LEU A 240 26.97 5.71 7.15
CA LEU A 240 26.60 4.34 7.50
C LEU A 240 27.80 3.38 7.31
N PRO A 241 27.99 2.39 8.21
CA PRO A 241 29.00 1.35 8.01
C PRO A 241 28.75 0.59 6.69
N ALA A 242 29.81 0.02 6.11
CA ALA A 242 29.74 -0.61 4.78
C ALA A 242 28.64 -1.67 4.65
N ASP A 243 28.45 -2.48 5.69
CA ASP A 243 27.43 -3.53 5.76
C ASP A 243 25.99 -2.99 5.72
N TYR A 244 25.80 -1.69 5.99
CA TYR A 244 24.51 -0.99 5.99
C TYR A 244 24.43 0.10 4.91
N SER A 245 25.35 0.13 3.95
CA SER A 245 25.42 1.17 2.91
C SER A 245 24.12 1.33 2.10
N SER A 246 23.32 0.28 1.94
CA SER A 246 22.03 0.28 1.23
C SER A 246 20.80 0.50 2.14
N LEU A 247 21.01 0.74 3.45
CA LEU A 247 19.91 0.81 4.41
C LEU A 247 19.00 2.02 4.16
N ASN A 248 19.58 3.19 3.87
CA ASN A 248 18.80 4.40 3.55
C ASN A 248 17.88 4.16 2.35
N ASP A 249 18.41 3.63 1.25
CA ASP A 249 17.62 3.28 0.06
C ASP A 249 16.53 2.24 0.40
N SER A 250 16.85 1.29 1.28
CA SER A 250 15.91 0.28 1.71
C SER A 250 14.73 0.83 2.49
N ILE A 251 14.98 1.81 3.35
CA ILE A 251 13.95 2.54 4.08
C ILE A 251 13.11 3.38 3.11
N VAL A 252 13.73 4.06 2.15
CA VAL A 252 13.02 4.81 1.11
C VAL A 252 12.08 3.88 0.32
N GLN A 253 12.56 2.73 -0.15
CA GLN A 253 11.72 1.77 -0.87
C GLN A 253 10.55 1.26 -0.02
N LEU A 254 10.75 1.06 1.28
CA LEU A 254 9.66 0.70 2.20
C LEU A 254 8.66 1.85 2.37
N LEU A 255 9.11 3.09 2.59
CA LEU A 255 8.24 4.25 2.80
C LEU A 255 7.36 4.57 1.58
N ARG A 256 7.81 4.31 0.35
CA ARG A 256 6.98 4.42 -0.87
C ARG A 256 5.71 3.56 -0.84
N ASN A 257 5.72 2.51 -0.01
CA ASN A 257 4.66 1.53 0.17
C ASN A 257 3.80 1.80 1.42
N LYS A 258 4.00 2.94 2.10
CA LYS A 258 3.18 3.33 3.25
C LYS A 258 1.71 3.48 2.82
N ALA A 259 0.83 2.81 3.57
CA ALA A 259 -0.61 3.04 3.49
C ALA A 259 -1.01 4.23 4.37
N PHE A 260 -2.09 4.93 3.96
CA PHE A 260 -2.66 6.06 4.69
C PHE A 260 -3.59 5.63 5.81
#